data_AF-E1QKL6-F1
#
_entry.id   AF-E1QKL6-F1
#
_cell.length_a   1.000
_cell.length_b   1.000
_cell.length_c   1.000
_cell.angle_alpha   90.00
_cell.angle_beta   90.00
_cell.angle_gamma   90.00
#
_symmetry.space_group_name_H-M   'P 1'
#
loop_
_entity.id
_entity.type
_entity.pdbx_description
1 polymer ?
#
loop_
_entity_poly.entity_id
_entity_poly.type
_entity_poly.pdbx_seq_one_letter_code
_entity_poly.pdbx_strand_id
1 'polypeptide(L)' 'MTMDRQTLLARREQCAQELAEARAAMPFHSARPWQLERLERAEEELAEAERLLAQCAQEASDAK' A
#
# COMPACT_ATOMS: atom_id res chain seq x y z
N MET A 1 6.22 13.57 12.89
CA MET A 1 7.38 12.90 12.24
C MET A 1 7.10 12.87 10.75
N THR A 2 7.77 13.69 9.97
CA THR A 2 7.65 13.68 8.50
C THR A 2 8.30 12.38 8.03
N MET A 3 7.50 11.42 7.57
CA MET A 3 8.07 10.21 6.95
C MET A 3 8.79 10.63 5.66
N ASP A 4 10.05 10.23 5.53
CA ASP A 4 10.84 10.54 4.35
C ASP A 4 10.29 9.79 3.12
N ARG A 5 10.47 10.38 1.93
CA ARG A 5 9.99 9.83 0.66
C ARG A 5 10.56 8.44 0.39
N GLN A 6 11.82 8.17 0.76
CA GLN A 6 12.42 6.84 0.62
C GLN A 6 11.71 5.80 1.50
N THR A 7 11.35 6.17 2.73
CA THR A 7 10.58 5.32 3.65
C THR A 7 9.19 5.01 3.10
N LEU A 8 8.51 6.01 2.52
CA LEU A 8 7.21 5.81 1.91
C LEU A 8 7.28 4.93 0.65
N LEU A 9 8.34 5.04 -0.16
CA LEU A 9 8.57 4.17 -1.31
C LEU A 9 8.80 2.71 -0.90
N ALA A 10 9.64 2.49 0.11
CA ALA A 10 9.88 1.15 0.65
C ALA A 10 8.59 0.55 1.22
N ARG A 11 7.79 1.35 1.93
CA ARG A 11 6.48 0.93 2.46
C ARG A 11 5.50 0.56 1.35
N ARG A 12 5.44 1.35 0.26
CA ARG A 12 4.62 1.03 -0.91
C ARG A 12 5.02 -0.32 -1.52
N GLU A 13 6.31 -0.55 -1.69
CA GLU A 13 6.83 -1.81 -2.27
C GLU A 13 6.51 -3.02 -1.38
N GLN A 14 6.65 -2.87 -0.07
CA GLN A 14 6.27 -3.89 0.90
C GLN A 14 4.76 -4.20 0.83
N CYS A 15 3.89 -3.17 0.88
CA CYS A 15 2.45 -3.36 0.79
C CYS A 15 2.04 -4.02 -0.54
N ALA A 16 2.68 -3.65 -1.65
CA ALA A 16 2.42 -4.27 -2.96
C ALA A 16 2.81 -5.75 -2.98
N GLN A 17 3.91 -6.12 -2.33
CA GLN A 17 4.31 -7.51 -2.19
C GLN A 17 3.33 -8.30 -1.32
N GLU A 18 2.93 -7.74 -0.17
CA GLU A 18 1.96 -8.38 0.73
C GLU A 18 0.60 -8.60 0.06
N LEU A 19 0.16 -7.64 -0.78
CA LEU A 19 -1.03 -7.77 -1.61
C LEU A 19 -0.90 -8.91 -2.62
N ALA A 20 0.24 -8.98 -3.33
CA ALA A 20 0.50 -10.03 -4.31
C ALA A 20 0.50 -11.43 -3.66
N GLU A 21 1.13 -11.55 -2.49
CA GLU A 21 1.14 -12.79 -1.71
C GLU A 21 -0.26 -13.16 -1.21
N ALA A 22 -1.04 -12.20 -0.70
CA ALA A 22 -2.41 -12.42 -0.26
C ALA A 22 -3.32 -12.89 -1.41
N ARG A 23 -3.16 -12.28 -2.60
CA ARG A 23 -3.87 -12.68 -3.82
C ARG A 23 -3.47 -14.08 -4.27
N ALA A 24 -2.19 -14.40 -4.25
CA ALA A 24 -1.68 -15.72 -4.63
C ALA A 24 -2.14 -16.83 -3.67
N ALA A 25 -2.22 -16.51 -2.37
CA ALA A 25 -2.66 -17.44 -1.33
C ALA A 25 -4.19 -17.64 -1.29
N MET A 26 -4.96 -16.87 -2.04
CA MET A 26 -6.42 -16.93 -2.03
C MET A 26 -6.94 -17.88 -3.11
N PRO A 27 -7.58 -19.00 -2.75
CA PRO A 27 -8.24 -19.86 -3.73
C PRO A 27 -9.48 -19.15 -4.29
N PHE A 28 -9.49 -18.93 -5.61
CA PHE A 28 -10.49 -18.12 -6.34
C PHE A 28 -11.97 -18.49 -6.08
N HIS A 29 -12.23 -19.74 -5.71
CA HIS A 29 -13.56 -20.32 -5.51
C HIS A 29 -13.84 -20.68 -4.03
N SER A 30 -12.94 -20.33 -3.11
CA SER A 30 -13.06 -20.70 -1.69
C SER A 30 -12.43 -19.68 -0.73
N ALA A 31 -12.36 -18.42 -1.15
CA ALA A 31 -11.86 -17.34 -0.31
C ALA A 31 -12.64 -17.29 1.02
N ARG A 32 -11.93 -17.36 2.13
CA ARG A 32 -12.50 -17.20 3.47
C ARG A 32 -12.63 -15.70 3.79
N PRO A 33 -13.61 -15.30 4.63
CA PRO A 33 -13.79 -13.89 5.01
C PRO A 33 -12.51 -13.21 5.50
N TRP A 34 -11.73 -13.87 6.36
CA TRP A 34 -10.45 -13.33 6.85
C TRP A 34 -9.39 -13.13 5.76
N GLN A 35 -9.44 -13.89 4.65
CA GLN A 35 -8.55 -13.71 3.51
C GLN A 35 -8.94 -12.46 2.72
N LEU A 36 -10.24 -12.20 2.59
CA LEU A 36 -10.77 -10.99 1.96
C LEU A 36 -10.45 -9.76 2.79
N GLU A 37 -10.70 -9.80 4.11
CA GLU A 37 -10.33 -8.72 5.03
C GLU A 37 -8.83 -8.40 4.98
N ARG A 38 -7.97 -9.44 4.92
CA ARG A 38 -6.52 -9.24 4.76
C ARG A 38 -6.16 -8.58 3.44
N LEU A 39 -6.88 -8.91 2.36
CA LEU A 39 -6.66 -8.31 1.05
C LEU A 39 -7.12 -6.86 1.01
N GLU A 40 -8.33 -6.58 1.48
CA GLU A 40 -8.88 -5.21 1.58
C GLU A 40 -7.97 -4.31 2.41
N ARG A 41 -7.48 -4.80 3.56
CA ARG A 41 -6.54 -4.05 4.39
C ARG A 41 -5.22 -3.76 3.67
N ALA A 42 -4.67 -4.73 2.95
CA ALA A 42 -3.44 -4.51 2.17
C ALA A 42 -3.65 -3.48 1.03
N GLU A 43 -4.83 -3.45 0.42
CA GLU A 43 -5.21 -2.44 -0.58
C GLU A 43 -5.32 -1.05 0.03
N GLU A 44 -5.95 -0.93 1.19
CA GLU A 44 -6.07 0.35 1.92
C GLU A 44 -4.71 0.89 2.33
N GLU A 45 -3.84 0.05 2.89
CA GLU A 45 -2.48 0.44 3.32
C GLU A 45 -1.62 0.88 2.12
N LEU A 46 -1.75 0.20 0.97
CA LEU A 46 -1.07 0.60 -0.27
C LEU A 46 -1.58 1.96 -0.77
N ALA A 47 -2.90 2.16 -0.83
CA ALA A 47 -3.51 3.41 -1.27
C ALA A 47 -3.14 4.59 -0.35
N GLU A 48 -3.04 4.36 0.95
CA GLU A 48 -2.55 5.35 1.90
C GLU A 48 -1.10 5.75 1.61
N ALA A 49 -0.20 4.76 1.41
CA ALA A 49 1.20 5.03 1.10
C ALA A 49 1.35 5.83 -0.21
N GLU A 50 0.57 5.51 -1.25
CA GLU A 50 0.56 6.23 -2.52
C GLU A 50 0.07 7.67 -2.39
N ARG A 51 -0.99 7.89 -1.61
CA ARG A 51 -1.51 9.24 -1.32
C ARG A 51 -0.49 10.10 -0.58
N LEU A 52 0.19 9.53 0.42
CA LEU A 52 1.26 10.23 1.15
C LEU A 52 2.43 10.57 0.21
N LEU A 53 2.81 9.66 -0.68
CA LEU A 53 3.84 9.93 -1.70
C LEU A 53 3.43 11.05 -2.65
N ALA A 54 2.16 11.07 -3.09
CA ALA A 54 1.63 12.12 -3.95
C ALA A 54 1.65 13.48 -3.25
N GLN A 55 1.28 13.52 -1.97
CA GLN A 55 1.35 14.73 -1.16
C GLN A 55 2.79 15.23 -1.01
N CYS A 56 3.75 14.35 -0.67
CA CYS A 56 5.17 14.73 -0.62
C CYS A 56 5.69 15.25 -1.97
N ALA A 57 5.22 14.70 -3.09
CA ALA A 57 5.60 15.17 -4.42
C ALA A 57 5.03 16.56 -4.73
N GLN A 58 3.77 16.81 -4.32
CA GLN A 58 3.11 18.11 -4.50
C GLN A 58 3.80 19.19 -3.64
N GLU A 59 4.06 18.91 -2.36
CA GLU A 59 4.77 19.83 -1.46
C GLU A 59 6.18 20.18 -1.98
N ALA A 60 6.88 19.21 -2.57
CA ALA A 60 8.18 19.46 -3.20
C ALA A 60 8.09 20.29 -4.49
N SER A 61 6.96 20.24 -5.20
CA SER A 61 6.70 21.05 -6.39
C SER A 61 6.28 22.48 -6.03
N ASP A 62 5.48 22.66 -4.98
CA ASP A 62 4.99 23.97 -4.53
C ASP A 62 6.06 24.80 -3.80
N ALA A 63 7.13 24.16 -3.31
CA ALA A 63 8.27 24.82 -2.68
C ALA A 63 9.30 25.41 -3.68
N LYS A 64 9.01 25.36 -4.99
CA LYS A 64 9.93 25.73 -6.07
C LYS A 64 9.44 26.94 -6.85
#